data_AF-A0A0A7V0G8-F1
#
_entry.id   AF-A0A0A7V0G8-F1
#
_cell.length_a   1.000
_cell.length_b   1.000
_cell.length_c   1.000
_cell.angle_alpha   90.00
_cell.angle_beta   90.00
_cell.angle_gamma   90.00
#
_symmetry.space_group_name_H-M   'P 1'
#
loop_
_entity.id
_entity.type
_entity.pdbx_description
1 polymer ?
#
loop_
_entity_poly.entity_id
_entity_poly.type
_entity_poly.pdbx_seq_one_letter_code
_entity_poly.pdbx_strand_id
1 'polypeptide(L)'
;MIKLIEEKEIGIDIVEIERFRKKKFIENESFYKKIFTDLEIQYCRKFSDPYPHFAGKFALKEAVQKSIAHNTLFNKIETFHTNSRPKIKIKNQEKKYDFITSISHEKKYAIAIAISKKLDSHSR
;
A
#
# COMPACT_ATOMS: atom_id res chain seq x y z
N MET A 1 -22.59 -17.45 -3.30
CA MET A 1 -21.38 -16.86 -3.92
C MET A 1 -21.55 -15.36 -4.21
N ILE A 2 -22.72 -14.92 -4.71
CA ILE A 2 -23.02 -13.50 -5.00
C ILE A 2 -22.96 -12.59 -3.76
N LYS A 3 -23.52 -13.03 -2.62
CA LYS A 3 -23.42 -12.34 -1.31
C LYS A 3 -21.99 -12.08 -0.79
N LEU A 4 -20.96 -12.74 -1.33
CA LEU A 4 -19.57 -12.59 -0.87
C LEU A 4 -18.86 -11.38 -1.50
N ILE A 5 -19.44 -10.81 -2.56
CA ILE A 5 -18.94 -9.66 -3.33
C ILE A 5 -19.71 -8.38 -2.98
N GLU A 6 -20.95 -8.50 -2.50
CA GLU A 6 -21.70 -7.37 -1.92
C GLU A 6 -20.84 -6.71 -0.82
N GLU A 7 -20.67 -5.38 -0.90
CA GLU A 7 -19.89 -4.53 0.03
C GLU A 7 -18.35 -4.56 -0.08
N LYS A 8 -17.80 -5.05 -1.20
CA LYS A 8 -16.35 -4.97 -1.46
C LYS A 8 -16.01 -4.05 -2.62
N GLU A 9 -14.93 -3.30 -2.42
CA GLU A 9 -14.34 -2.42 -3.45
C GLU A 9 -12.95 -2.95 -3.82
N ILE A 10 -12.54 -2.72 -5.07
CA ILE A 10 -11.26 -3.21 -5.60
C ILE A 10 -10.42 -2.06 -6.14
N GLY A 11 -9.13 -2.13 -5.86
CA GLY A 11 -8.12 -1.26 -6.45
C GLY A 11 -6.93 -2.05 -6.93
N ILE A 12 -6.38 -1.63 -8.06
CA ILE A 12 -5.16 -2.19 -8.65
C ILE A 12 -4.27 -1.04 -9.13
N ASP A 13 -2.96 -1.20 -8.98
CA ASP A 13 -1.99 -0.24 -9.48
C ASP A 13 -0.70 -0.92 -9.94
N ILE A 14 -0.06 -0.35 -10.95
CA ILE A 14 1.23 -0.78 -11.48
C ILE A 14 2.19 0.40 -11.56
N VAL A 15 3.43 0.16 -11.14
CA VAL A 15 4.45 1.18 -10.95
C VAL A 15 5.73 0.72 -11.62
N GLU A 16 6.27 1.57 -12.49
CA GLU A 16 7.61 1.39 -13.04
C GLU A 16 8.67 1.67 -11.96
N ILE A 17 9.51 0.68 -11.66
CA ILE A 17 10.54 0.73 -10.62
C ILE A 17 11.58 1.82 -10.93
N GLU A 18 11.86 2.05 -12.22
CA GLU A 18 12.81 3.05 -12.68
C GLU A 18 12.44 4.47 -12.23
N ARG A 19 11.15 4.77 -12.04
CA ARG A 19 10.71 6.08 -11.51
C ARG A 19 11.23 6.33 -10.10
N PHE A 20 11.36 5.27 -9.29
CA PHE A 20 11.97 5.35 -7.96
C PHE A 20 13.49 5.36 -8.03
N ARG A 21 14.11 4.63 -8.96
CA ARG A 21 15.57 4.66 -9.15
C ARG A 21 16.08 6.04 -9.56
N LYS A 22 15.35 6.72 -10.45
CA LYS A 22 15.65 8.10 -10.89
C LYS A 22 15.48 9.14 -9.79
N LYS A 23 14.72 8.83 -8.75
CA LYS A 23 14.51 9.69 -7.56
C LYS A 23 15.16 9.05 -6.34
N LYS A 24 16.49 8.97 -6.32
CA LYS A 24 17.23 8.31 -5.24
C LYS A 24 16.80 8.83 -3.86
N PHE A 25 16.65 7.91 -2.91
CA PHE A 25 16.15 8.22 -1.56
C PHE A 25 16.95 9.33 -0.86
N ILE A 26 18.29 9.26 -0.90
CA ILE A 26 19.19 10.19 -0.21
C ILE A 26 18.99 11.64 -0.67
N GLU A 27 18.73 11.83 -1.96
CA GLU A 27 18.53 13.15 -2.58
C GLU A 27 17.09 13.65 -2.44
N ASN A 28 16.14 12.77 -2.11
CA ASN A 28 14.71 13.02 -2.19
C ASN A 28 13.96 12.64 -0.90
N GLU A 29 14.61 12.67 0.26
CA GLU A 29 14.04 12.16 1.51
C GLU A 29 12.66 12.76 1.86
N SER A 30 12.47 14.05 1.60
CA SER A 30 11.20 14.75 1.83
C SER A 30 10.06 14.22 0.94
N PHE A 31 10.35 13.80 -0.30
CA PHE A 31 9.39 13.13 -1.18
C PHE A 31 9.00 11.77 -0.62
N TYR A 32 9.97 10.98 -0.14
CA TYR A 32 9.70 9.67 0.45
C TYR A 32 8.87 9.79 1.74
N LYS A 33 9.17 10.75 2.62
CA LYS A 33 8.40 10.98 3.87
C LYS A 33 6.97 11.46 3.65
N LYS A 34 6.64 12.00 2.47
CA LYS A 34 5.24 12.29 2.09
C LYS A 34 4.44 11.03 1.73
N ILE A 35 5.13 9.98 1.30
CA ILE A 35 4.52 8.76 0.78
C ILE A 35 4.57 7.62 1.80
N PHE A 36 5.72 7.42 2.44
CA PHE A 36 6.02 6.28 3.30
C PHE A 36 6.14 6.69 4.76
N THR A 37 5.77 5.80 5.67
CA THR A 37 6.06 5.94 7.10
C THR A 37 7.54 5.63 7.37
N ASP A 38 8.05 6.07 8.52
CA ASP A 38 9.45 5.78 8.90
C ASP A 38 9.73 4.27 8.99
N LEU A 39 8.74 3.48 9.45
CA LEU A 39 8.82 2.01 9.50
C LEU A 39 8.92 1.40 8.09
N GLU A 40 8.18 1.94 7.12
CA GLU A 40 8.25 1.49 5.74
C GLU A 40 9.58 1.85 5.08
N ILE A 41 10.09 3.06 5.32
CA ILE A 41 11.41 3.49 4.85
C ILE A 41 12.49 2.59 5.45
N GLN A 42 12.44 2.34 6.75
CA GLN A 42 13.38 1.44 7.43
C GLN A 42 13.32 0.03 6.83
N TYR A 43 12.12 -0.50 6.55
CA TYR A 43 11.95 -1.80 5.92
C TYR A 43 12.58 -1.84 4.52
N CYS A 44 12.25 -0.91 3.63
CA CYS A 44 12.76 -0.90 2.26
C CYS A 44 14.28 -0.76 2.21
N ARG A 45 14.87 0.03 3.11
CA ARG A 45 16.32 0.26 3.16
C ARG A 45 17.15 -0.91 3.71
N LYS A 46 16.52 -1.96 4.25
CA LYS A 46 17.22 -3.18 4.68
C LYS A 46 17.68 -4.05 3.51
N PHE A 47 17.10 -3.87 2.33
CA PHE A 47 17.42 -4.65 1.14
C PHE A 47 18.58 -4.01 0.37
N SER A 48 19.38 -4.85 -0.30
CA SER A 48 20.49 -4.39 -1.15
C SER A 48 20.00 -3.48 -2.28
N ASP A 49 18.82 -3.76 -2.82
CA ASP A 49 18.12 -2.91 -3.77
C ASP A 49 16.78 -2.45 -3.19
N PRO A 50 16.67 -1.22 -2.65
CA PRO A 50 15.47 -0.76 -1.96
C PRO A 50 14.33 -0.35 -2.90
N TYR A 51 14.63 -0.06 -4.18
CA TYR A 51 13.68 0.60 -5.09
C TYR A 51 12.49 -0.28 -5.52
N PRO A 52 12.65 -1.59 -5.78
CA PRO A 52 11.51 -2.49 -6.00
C PRO A 52 10.55 -2.52 -4.81
N HIS A 53 11.07 -2.48 -3.57
CA HIS A 53 10.24 -2.48 -2.36
C HIS A 53 9.48 -1.16 -2.20
N PHE A 54 10.11 -0.02 -2.49
CA PHE A 54 9.42 1.27 -2.51
C PHE A 54 8.33 1.30 -3.59
N ALA A 55 8.62 0.84 -4.79
CA ALA A 55 7.66 0.78 -5.89
C ALA A 55 6.47 -0.13 -5.54
N GLY A 56 6.71 -1.31 -4.97
CA GLY A 56 5.64 -2.23 -4.55
C GLY A 56 4.76 -1.68 -3.43
N LYS A 57 5.37 -1.02 -2.42
CA LYS A 57 4.60 -0.32 -1.38
C LYS A 57 3.80 0.86 -1.94
N PHE A 58 4.37 1.60 -2.90
CA PHE A 58 3.66 2.69 -3.56
C PHE A 58 2.45 2.18 -4.35
N ALA A 59 2.65 1.14 -5.17
CA ALA A 59 1.57 0.46 -5.89
C ALA A 59 0.47 0.00 -4.93
N LEU A 60 0.85 -0.58 -3.79
CA LEU A 60 -0.12 -1.04 -2.80
C LEU A 60 -0.91 0.12 -2.19
N LYS A 61 -0.25 1.24 -1.87
CA LYS A 61 -0.95 2.41 -1.35
C LYS A 61 -1.92 3.02 -2.37
N GLU A 62 -1.54 3.08 -3.64
CA GLU A 62 -2.43 3.51 -4.74
C GLU A 62 -3.61 2.55 -4.92
N ALA A 63 -3.36 1.23 -4.88
CA ALA A 63 -4.41 0.23 -4.90
C ALA A 63 -5.38 0.39 -3.71
N VAL A 64 -4.88 0.70 -2.51
CA VAL A 64 -5.72 1.00 -1.35
C VAL A 64 -6.59 2.24 -1.60
N GLN A 65 -6.03 3.34 -2.11
CA GLN A 65 -6.78 4.57 -2.42
C GLN A 65 -7.92 4.29 -3.39
N LYS A 66 -7.66 3.50 -4.43
CA LYS A 66 -8.67 3.10 -5.42
C LYS A 66 -9.76 2.19 -4.86
N SER A 67 -9.49 1.49 -3.76
CA SER A 67 -10.42 0.59 -3.09
C SER A 67 -11.21 1.22 -1.94
N ILE A 68 -11.04 2.50 -1.63
CA ILE A 68 -11.74 3.17 -0.51
C ILE A 68 -12.56 4.36 -1.00
N ALA A 69 -13.66 4.67 -0.30
CA ALA A 69 -14.58 5.72 -0.72
C ALA A 69 -14.01 7.15 -0.68
N HIS A 70 -13.00 7.40 0.17
CA HIS A 70 -12.38 8.73 0.29
C HIS A 70 -10.88 8.60 0.39
N ASN A 71 -10.17 9.35 -0.45
CA ASN A 71 -8.72 9.40 -0.44
C ASN A 71 -8.20 9.89 0.92
N THR A 72 -7.07 9.33 1.33
CA THR A 72 -6.32 9.75 2.52
C THR A 72 -4.89 10.13 2.14
N LEU A 73 -4.08 10.63 3.07
CA LEU A 73 -2.67 10.90 2.80
C LEU A 73 -1.89 9.59 2.75
N PHE A 74 -0.94 9.46 1.82
CA PHE A 74 -0.17 8.23 1.67
C PHE A 74 0.59 7.81 2.92
N ASN A 75 1.17 8.77 3.65
CA ASN A 75 1.84 8.52 4.92
C ASN A 75 0.89 8.14 6.08
N LYS A 76 -0.43 8.18 5.88
CA LYS A 76 -1.41 7.62 6.82
C LYS A 76 -1.78 6.17 6.48
N ILE A 77 -1.46 5.68 5.29
CA ILE A 77 -1.65 4.29 4.88
C ILE A 77 -0.35 3.54 5.19
N GLU A 78 -0.26 2.85 6.30
CA GLU A 78 0.92 2.04 6.61
C GLU A 78 0.79 0.63 6.00
N THR A 79 1.82 0.20 5.28
CA THR A 79 1.93 -1.17 4.75
C THR A 79 2.97 -1.96 5.55
N PHE A 80 2.61 -3.17 5.98
CA PHE A 80 3.49 -4.08 6.70
C PHE A 80 3.25 -5.53 6.27
N HIS A 81 4.07 -6.46 6.75
CA HIS A 81 3.91 -7.89 6.45
C HIS A 81 3.63 -8.68 7.72
N THR A 82 2.71 -9.63 7.64
CA THR A 82 2.47 -10.66 8.67
C THR A 82 2.43 -12.02 7.98
N ASN A 83 3.26 -12.96 8.41
CA ASN A 83 3.40 -14.28 7.77
C ASN A 83 3.59 -14.17 6.25
N SER A 84 4.48 -13.25 5.82
CA SER A 84 4.75 -12.92 4.42
C SER A 84 3.57 -12.36 3.60
N ARG A 85 2.43 -12.05 4.23
CA ARG A 85 1.28 -11.42 3.57
C ARG A 85 1.28 -9.91 3.81
N PRO A 86 1.10 -9.07 2.77
CA PRO A 86 0.98 -7.64 2.96
C PRO A 86 -0.33 -7.30 3.69
N LYS A 87 -0.23 -6.33 4.60
CA LYS A 87 -1.30 -5.83 5.45
C LYS A 87 -1.30 -4.31 5.47
N ILE A 88 -2.49 -3.75 5.70
CA ILE A 88 -2.75 -2.32 5.66
C ILE A 88 -3.27 -1.86 7.02
N LYS A 89 -2.77 -0.72 7.47
CA LYS A 89 -3.37 0.05 8.57
C LYS A 89 -3.53 1.50 8.12
N ILE A 90 -4.76 2.01 8.17
CA ILE A 90 -5.00 3.44 7.91
C ILE A 90 -5.12 4.15 9.25
N LYS A 91 -4.19 5.08 9.52
CA LYS A 91 -4.13 5.83 10.78
C LYS A 91 -5.45 6.58 11.01
N ASN A 92 -6.02 6.44 12.21
CA ASN A 92 -7.31 6.99 12.64
C ASN A 92 -8.54 6.40 11.90
N GLN A 93 -8.38 5.33 11.12
CA GLN A 93 -9.45 4.63 10.42
C GLN A 93 -9.28 3.10 10.50
N GLU A 94 -8.59 2.62 11.53
CA GLU A 94 -8.19 1.22 11.69
C GLU A 94 -9.37 0.25 11.76
N LYS A 95 -10.53 0.73 12.22
CA LYS A 95 -11.77 -0.06 12.34
C LYS A 95 -12.78 0.21 11.23
N LYS A 96 -12.41 0.98 10.20
CA LYS A 96 -13.31 1.38 9.12
C LYS A 96 -13.31 0.39 7.96
N TYR A 97 -12.17 -0.26 7.73
CA TYR A 97 -11.98 -1.16 6.59
C TYR A 97 -11.18 -2.39 7.01
N ASP A 98 -11.55 -3.53 6.43
CA ASP A 98 -10.67 -4.70 6.34
C ASP A 98 -10.11 -4.80 4.92
N PHE A 99 -8.89 -5.34 4.78
CA PHE A 99 -8.17 -5.40 3.52
C PHE A 99 -7.60 -6.79 3.23
N ILE A 100 -7.87 -7.25 2.01
CA ILE A 100 -7.15 -8.36 1.38
C ILE A 100 -6.24 -7.76 0.32
N THR A 101 -4.94 -8.00 0.42
CA THR A 101 -3.97 -7.36 -0.49
C THR A 101 -2.93 -8.36 -0.98
N SER A 102 -2.33 -8.04 -2.13
CA SER A 102 -1.20 -8.77 -2.68
C SER A 102 -0.28 -7.80 -3.43
N ILE A 103 1.01 -8.08 -3.41
CA ILE A 103 2.05 -7.33 -4.13
C ILE A 103 2.87 -8.34 -4.92
N SER A 104 3.24 -7.99 -6.14
CA SER A 104 4.25 -8.69 -6.92
C SER A 104 5.17 -7.67 -7.58
N HIS A 105 6.38 -8.08 -7.93
CA HIS A 105 7.25 -7.29 -8.78
C HIS A 105 8.11 -8.19 -9.67
N GLU A 106 8.46 -7.66 -10.82
CA GLU A 106 9.44 -8.20 -11.75
C GLU A 106 10.42 -7.05 -12.08
N LYS A 107 11.58 -7.34 -12.69
CA LYS A 107 12.70 -6.41 -12.95
C LYS A 107 12.31 -4.94 -13.20
N LYS A 108 11.25 -4.68 -13.97
CA LYS A 108 10.84 -3.32 -14.36
C LYS A 108 9.62 -2.77 -13.61
N TYR A 109 8.74 -3.63 -13.12
CA TYR A 109 7.43 -3.20 -12.62
C TYR A 109 7.10 -3.83 -11.28
N ALA A 110 6.46 -3.05 -10.42
CA ALA A 110 5.77 -3.55 -9.25
C ALA A 110 4.26 -3.36 -9.43
N ILE A 111 3.48 -4.35 -9.04
CA ILE A 111 2.02 -4.36 -9.13
C ILE A 111 1.44 -4.71 -7.77
N ALA A 112 0.31 -4.08 -7.43
CA ALA A 112 -0.42 -4.43 -6.22
C ALA A 112 -1.92 -4.38 -6.45
N ILE A 113 -2.62 -5.22 -5.69
CA ILE A 113 -4.08 -5.29 -5.64
C ILE A 113 -4.53 -5.15 -4.19
N ALA A 114 -5.62 -4.42 -3.98
CA ALA A 114 -6.31 -4.29 -2.72
C ALA A 114 -7.81 -4.53 -2.92
N ILE A 115 -8.38 -5.36 -2.07
CA ILE A 115 -9.82 -5.53 -1.92
C ILE A 115 -10.15 -5.01 -0.52
N SER A 116 -11.01 -4.00 -0.45
CA SER A 116 -11.48 -3.47 0.83
C SER A 116 -12.88 -3.98 1.13
N LYS A 117 -13.19 -4.16 2.41
CA LYS A 117 -14.55 -4.31 2.92
C LYS A 117 -14.77 -3.22 3.96
N LYS A 118 -15.81 -2.41 3.81
CA LYS A 118 -16.20 -1.45 4.84
C LYS A 118 -16.76 -2.20 6.05
N LEU A 119 -16.30 -1.84 7.24
CA LEU A 119 -16.81 -2.40 8.48
C LEU A 119 -17.93 -1.49 9.00
N ASP A 120 -19.12 -2.04 9.17
CA ASP A 120 -20.25 -1.27 9.69
C ASP A 120 -20.04 -0.89 11.15
N SER A 121 -20.30 0.37 11.46
CA SER A 121 -20.23 0.93 12.81
C SER A 121 -21.38 0.48 13.74
N HIS A 122 -22.19 -0.49 13.32
CA HIS A 122 -23.40 -0.96 14.03
C HIS A 122 -23.24 -2.31 14.75
N SER A 123 -22.02 -2.81 14.96
CA SER A 123 -21.77 -3.95 15.85
C SER A 123 -21.15 -3.48 17.18
N ARG A 124 -22.00 -2.87 18.00
CA ARG A 124 -21.86 -2.81 19.46
C ARG A 124 -23.21 -3.11 20.09
#